data_AF-X0WB97-F1
#
_entry.id   AF-X0WB97-F1
#
_cell.length_a   1.000
_cell.length_b   1.000
_cell.length_c   1.000
_cell.angle_alpha   90.00
_cell.angle_beta   90.00
_cell.angle_gamma   90.00
#
_symmetry.space_group_name_H-M   'P 1'
#
loop_
_entity.id
_entity.type
_entity.pdbx_description
1 polymer ?
#
loop_
_entity_poly.entity_id
_entity_poly.type
_entity_poly.pdbx_seq_one_letter_code
_entity_poly.pdbx_strand_id
1 'polypeptide(L)' 'MSAGANSQDRASAALIGIPSRYMHTPVEVVALKDAEAAARLLAALAAELPEDIEFIPG' A
#
# COMPACT_ATOMS: atom_id res chain seq x y z
N MET A 1 -3.66 -10.26 36.70
CA MET A 1 -2.94 -10.80 35.52
C MET A 1 -3.87 -10.66 34.32
N SER A 2 -3.62 -9.73 33.40
CA SER A 2 -4.16 -9.81 32.04
C SER A 2 -3.10 -9.36 31.06
N ALA A 3 -3.00 -10.13 29.99
CA ALA A 3 -1.88 -10.29 29.08
C ALA A 3 -1.38 -9.00 28.40
N GLY A 4 -0.07 -8.98 28.12
CA GLY A 4 0.59 -7.95 27.33
C GLY A 4 0.06 -7.91 25.89
N ALA A 5 -0.13 -6.69 25.42
CA ALA A 5 -0.70 -6.38 24.12
C ALA A 5 0.36 -6.36 23.01
N ASN A 6 0.71 -7.54 22.49
CA ASN A 6 1.63 -7.64 21.36
C ASN A 6 0.80 -8.05 20.12
N SER A 7 0.94 -7.32 19.00
CA SER A 7 0.12 -7.28 17.75
C SER A 7 -1.04 -6.26 17.68
N GLN A 8 -1.16 -5.35 18.64
CA GLN A 8 -2.40 -4.61 18.94
C GLN A 8 -2.45 -3.14 18.50
N ASP A 9 -2.52 -2.89 17.19
CA ASP A 9 -3.38 -1.80 16.70
C ASP A 9 -3.87 -2.20 15.30
N ARG A 10 -5.18 -2.42 15.17
CA ARG A 10 -5.76 -2.99 13.94
C ARG A 10 -5.69 -1.93 12.84
N ALA A 11 -4.86 -2.15 11.84
CA ALA A 11 -4.73 -1.27 10.69
C ALA A 11 -5.50 -1.82 9.47
N SER A 12 -6.24 -0.95 8.79
CA SER A 12 -6.73 -1.23 7.43
C SER A 12 -5.57 -1.07 6.46
N ALA A 13 -5.33 -2.08 5.62
CA ALA A 13 -4.18 -2.12 4.73
C ALA A 13 -4.59 -2.50 3.30
N ALA A 14 -3.94 -1.87 2.33
CA ALA A 14 -4.04 -2.18 0.92
C ALA A 14 -2.64 -2.28 0.31
N LEU A 15 -2.52 -2.96 -0.83
CA LEU A 15 -1.27 -3.12 -1.56
C LEU A 15 -1.39 -2.44 -2.93
N ILE A 16 -0.39 -1.65 -3.28
CA ILE A 16 -0.21 -1.09 -4.62
C ILE A 16 1.06 -1.71 -5.19
N GLY A 17 0.93 -2.39 -6.32
CA GLY A 17 2.03 -3.07 -7.00
C GLY A 17 2.35 -2.46 -8.36
N ILE A 18 3.62 -2.51 -8.74
CA ILE A 18 4.07 -2.19 -10.11
C ILE A 18 4.37 -3.52 -10.82
N PRO A 19 3.84 -3.77 -12.03
CA PRO A 19 4.16 -4.97 -12.78
C PRO A 19 5.68 -5.08 -13.04
N SER A 20 6.27 -6.20 -12.65
CA SER A 20 7.69 -6.49 -12.84
C SER A 20 7.89 -7.80 -13.60
N ARG A 21 8.89 -7.83 -14.48
CA ARG A 21 9.40 -9.04 -15.14
C ARG A 21 10.68 -9.48 -14.47
N TYR A 22 10.86 -10.80 -14.38
CA TYR A 22 12.04 -11.44 -13.80
C TYR A 22 12.29 -11.07 -12.33
N MET A 23 11.23 -10.99 -11.53
CA MET A 23 11.35 -10.77 -10.09
C MET A 23 12.31 -11.78 -9.46
N HIS A 24 13.11 -11.32 -8.50
CA HIS A 24 14.10 -12.12 -7.76
C HIS A 24 15.29 -12.60 -8.63
N THR A 25 15.53 -11.90 -9.75
CA THR A 25 16.75 -12.06 -10.56
C THR A 25 17.55 -10.76 -10.53
N PRO A 26 18.86 -10.76 -10.85
CA PRO A 26 19.66 -9.54 -10.91
C PRO A 26 19.23 -8.54 -12.01
N VAL A 27 18.26 -8.89 -12.85
CA VAL A 27 17.85 -8.16 -14.06
C VAL A 27 16.35 -7.91 -14.08
N GLU A 28 15.79 -7.40 -12.99
CA GLU A 28 14.38 -7.03 -12.92
C GLU A 28 14.06 -5.87 -13.86
N VAL A 29 12.88 -5.94 -14.49
CA VAL A 29 12.45 -4.92 -15.47
C VAL A 29 11.01 -4.50 -15.19
N VAL A 30 10.80 -3.18 -15.09
CA VAL A 30 9.49 -2.54 -14.98
C VAL A 30 9.29 -1.55 -16.13
N ALA A 31 8.04 -1.21 -16.45
CA ALA A 31 7.76 -0.13 -17.38
C ALA A 31 7.71 1.22 -16.64
N LEU A 32 8.44 2.23 -17.14
CA LEU A 32 8.49 3.56 -16.50
C LEU A 32 7.10 4.21 -16.35
N LYS A 33 6.23 4.02 -17.34
CA LYS A 33 4.85 4.51 -17.31
C LYS A 33 4.04 3.95 -16.11
N ASP A 34 4.30 2.71 -15.71
CA ASP A 34 3.55 2.06 -14.64
C ASP A 34 4.08 2.52 -13.28
N ALA A 35 5.39 2.75 -13.17
CA ALA A 35 5.99 3.37 -12.00
C ALA A 35 5.50 4.81 -11.80
N GLU A 36 5.41 5.60 -12.87
CA GLU A 36 4.88 6.96 -12.82
C GLU A 36 3.39 6.97 -12.44
N ALA A 37 2.59 6.07 -13.02
CA ALA A 37 1.18 5.93 -12.66
C ALA A 37 1.00 5.55 -11.18
N ALA A 38 1.80 4.63 -10.64
CA ALA A 38 1.78 4.27 -9.23
C ALA A 38 2.14 5.46 -8.32
N ALA A 39 3.14 6.25 -8.69
CA ALA A 39 3.51 7.46 -7.95
C ALA A 39 2.38 8.50 -7.95
N ARG A 40 1.74 8.73 -9.10
CA ARG A 40 0.57 9.62 -9.22
C ARG A 40 -0.61 9.13 -8.38
N LEU A 41 -0.88 7.82 -8.38
CA LEU A 41 -1.93 7.21 -7.57
C LEU A 41 -1.68 7.39 -6.06
N LEU A 42 -0.45 7.14 -5.60
CA LEU A 42 -0.07 7.34 -4.20
C LEU A 42 -0.20 8.81 -3.78
N ALA A 43 0.23 9.74 -4.64
CA ALA A 43 0.09 11.17 -4.39
C ALA A 43 -1.38 11.60 -4.31
N ALA A 44 -2.22 11.12 -5.23
CA ALA A 44 -3.66 11.38 -5.21
C ALA A 44 -4.30 10.80 -3.94
N LEU A 45 -3.98 9.55 -3.56
CA LEU A 45 -4.47 8.95 -2.33
C LEU A 45 -4.11 9.80 -1.10
N ALA A 46 -2.87 10.26 -1.00
CA ALA A 46 -2.44 11.11 0.13
C ALA A 46 -3.13 12.48 0.17
N ALA A 47 -3.50 13.02 -1.00
CA ALA A 47 -4.16 14.33 -1.11
C ALA A 47 -5.69 14.25 -0.94
N GLU A 48 -6.31 13.13 -1.31
CA GLU A 48 -7.76 12.98 -1.40
C GLU A 48 -8.36 12.14 -0.26
N LEU A 49 -7.53 11.53 0.61
CA LEU A 49 -8.04 10.72 1.71
C LEU A 49 -8.88 11.59 2.68
N PRO A 50 -10.17 11.27 2.91
CA PRO A 50 -11.00 12.02 3.83
C PRO A 50 -10.51 11.88 5.28
N GLU A 51 -10.62 12.95 6.06
CA GLU A 51 -10.26 12.93 7.49
C GLU A 51 -11.21 12.05 8.32
N ASP A 52 -12.46 11.93 7.88
CA ASP A 52 -13.55 11.20 8.55
C ASP A 52 -13.78 9.81 7.97
N ILE A 53 -12.81 9.25 7.24
CA ILE A 53 -12.93 7.92 6.64
C ILE A 53 -12.99 6.81 7.71
N GLU A 54 -13.99 5.93 7.59
CA GLU A 54 -14.15 4.75 8.45
C GLU A 54 -13.76 3.48 7.69
N PHE A 55 -12.89 2.67 8.31
CA PHE A 55 -12.40 1.41 7.73
C PHE A 55 -12.96 0.16 8.41
N ILE A 56 -14.05 0.30 9.17
CA ILE A 56 -14.74 -0.82 9.82
C ILE A 56 -15.63 -1.53 8.79
N PRO A 57 -15.41 -2.83 8.48
CA PRO A 57 -16.32 -3.59 7.63
C PRO A 57 -17.70 -3.72 8.30
N GLY A 58 -18.77 -3.56 7.50
CA GLY A 58 -20.16 -3.72 7.94
C GLY A 58 -20.54 -5.15 8.32
#